data_AF-A0A0Q7SD50-F1
#
_entry.id   AF-A0A0Q7SD50-F1
#
_cell.length_a   1.000
_cell.length_b   1.000
_cell.length_c   1.000
_cell.angle_alpha   90.00
_cell.angle_beta   90.00
_cell.angle_gamma   90.00
#
_symmetry.space_group_name_H-M   'P 1'
#
loop_
_entity.id
_entity.type
_entity.pdbx_description
1 polymer ?
#
loop_
_entity_poly.entity_id
_entity_poly.type
_entity_poly.pdbx_seq_one_letter_code
_entity_poly.pdbx_strand_id
1 'polypeptide(L)' 'MSFALYILGLAVLLGGVAWALLSAGLAATYVAIACLIVAGVGIMMAVSRTRAKDPPA' A
#
# COMPACT_ATOMS: atom_id res chain seq x y z
N MET A 1 -4.97 -8.20 -16.48
CA MET A 1 -6.12 -7.93 -15.60
C MET A 1 -5.79 -8.01 -14.10
N SER A 2 -4.82 -8.80 -13.65
CA SER A 2 -4.48 -8.93 -12.21
C SER A 2 -3.78 -7.73 -11.57
N PHE A 3 -2.95 -7.00 -12.30
CA PHE A 3 -2.22 -5.84 -11.77
C PHE A 3 -3.15 -4.67 -11.39
N ALA A 4 -4.20 -4.43 -12.18
CA ALA A 4 -5.21 -3.42 -11.87
C ALA A 4 -5.97 -3.76 -10.58
N LEU A 5 -6.33 -5.04 -10.37
CA LEU A 5 -6.95 -5.50 -9.13
C LEU A 5 -6.01 -5.37 -7.93
N TYR A 6 -4.71 -5.59 -8.13
CA TYR A 6 -3.70 -5.38 -7.10
C TYR A 6 -3.62 -3.90 -6.68
N ILE A 7 -3.54 -2.97 -7.65
CA ILE A 7 -3.55 -1.53 -7.36
C ILE A 7 -4.85 -1.11 -6.69
N LEU A 8 -5.99 -1.65 -7.12
CA LEU A 8 -7.29 -1.37 -6.51
C LEU A 8 -7.33 -1.84 -5.05
N GLY A 9 -6.86 -3.07 -4.76
CA GLY A 9 -6.77 -3.59 -3.40
C GLY A 9 -5.83 -2.77 -2.52
N LEU A 10 -4.70 -2.31 -3.06
CA LEU A 10 -3.75 -1.45 -2.37
C LEU A 10 -4.35 -0.07 -2.06
N ALA A 11 -5.08 0.53 -2.99
CA ALA A 11 -5.77 1.80 -2.78
C ALA A 11 -6.86 1.70 -1.69
N VAL A 12 -7.65 0.62 -1.70
CA VAL A 12 -8.66 0.34 -0.67
C VAL A 12 -8.00 0.11 0.69
N LEU A 13 -6.90 -0.64 0.75
CA LEU A 13 -6.13 -0.85 1.98
C LEU A 13 -5.64 0.50 2.55
N LEU A 14 -5.08 1.36 1.70
CA LEU A 14 -4.57 2.66 2.11
C LEU A 14 -5.68 3.58 2.66
N GLY A 15 -6.79 3.67 1.93
CA GLY A 15 -7.95 4.47 2.32
C GLY A 15 -8.62 3.96 3.60
N GLY A 16 -8.73 2.63 3.76
CA GLY A 16 -9.28 2.00 4.95
C GLY A 16 -8.44 2.25 6.20
N VAL A 17 -7.11 2.15 6.10
CA VAL A 17 -6.19 2.48 7.20
C VAL A 17 -6.30 3.96 7.57
N ALA A 18 -6.31 4.86 6.58
CA ALA A 18 -6.48 6.29 6.83
C ALA A 18 -7.80 6.59 7.57
N TRP A 19 -8.90 6.00 7.10
CA TRP A 19 -10.22 6.18 7.71
C TRP A 19 -10.28 5.65 9.13
N ALA A 20 -9.76 4.43 9.37
CA ALA A 20 -9.77 3.80 10.68
C ALA A 20 -9.00 4.65 11.71
N LEU A 21 -7.82 5.16 11.35
CA LEU A 21 -7.02 5.99 12.26
C LEU A 21 -7.63 7.37 12.50
N LEU A 22 -8.27 7.98 11.50
CA LEU A 22 -9.02 9.22 11.68
C LEU A 22 -10.23 8.99 12.61
N SER A 23 -10.97 7.90 12.43
CA SER A 23 -12.10 7.54 13.31
C SER A 23 -11.69 7.19 14.74
N ALA A 24 -10.45 6.74 14.93
CA ALA A 24 -9.89 6.45 16.25
C ALA A 24 -9.45 7.73 17.00
N GLY A 25 -9.56 8.92 16.39
CA GLY A 25 -9.23 10.19 17.03
C GLY A 25 -7.73 10.44 17.18
N LEU A 26 -6.88 9.71 16.47
CA LEU A 26 -5.43 9.96 16.49
C LEU A 26 -5.09 11.29 15.82
N ALA A 27 -4.03 11.94 16.30
CA ALA A 27 -3.52 13.15 15.68
C ALA A 27 -3.11 12.87 14.22
N ALA A 28 -3.46 13.80 13.31
CA ALA A 28 -3.25 13.67 11.87
C ALA A 28 -1.82 13.30 11.47
N THR A 29 -0.82 13.75 12.26
CA THR A 29 0.59 13.38 12.08
C THR A 29 0.83 11.88 12.16
N TYR A 30 0.23 11.18 13.12
CA TYR A 30 0.37 9.72 13.26
C TYR A 30 -0.38 8.97 12.17
N VAL A 31 -1.52 9.51 11.72
CA VAL A 31 -2.25 8.97 10.58
C VAL A 31 -1.39 9.01 9.31
N ALA A 32 -0.74 10.16 9.06
CA ALA A 32 0.16 10.32 7.92
C ALA A 32 1.34 9.34 7.95
N ILE A 33 1.95 9.14 9.12
CA ILE A 33 3.06 8.18 9.30
C ILE A 33 2.59 6.75 9.01
N ALA A 34 1.44 6.34 9.57
CA ALA A 34 0.90 5.00 9.33
C ALA A 34 0.54 4.78 7.85
N CYS A 35 -0.10 5.75 7.21
CA CYS A 35 -0.39 5.70 5.77
C CYS A 35 0.89 5.60 4.93
N LEU A 36 1.95 6.33 5.28
CA LEU A 36 3.23 6.26 4.59
C LEU A 36 3.88 4.87 4.67
N ILE A 37 3.84 4.26 5.86
CA ILE A 37 4.39 2.90 6.06
C ILE A 37 3.60 1.89 5.21
N VAL A 38 2.26 1.95 5.26
CA VAL A 38 1.41 1.04 4.48
C VAL A 38 1.58 1.26 2.98
N ALA A 39 1.72 2.51 2.53
CA ALA A 39 2.00 2.84 1.14
C ALA A 39 3.33 2.24 0.67
N GLY A 40 4.39 2.39 1.47
CA GLY A 40 5.71 1.84 1.17
C GLY A 40 5.69 0.31 1.04
N VAL A 41 5.04 -0.38 1.98
CA VAL A 41 4.91 -1.85 1.93
C VAL A 41 4.11 -2.30 0.71
N GLY A 42 3.02 -1.59 0.40
CA GLY A 42 2.22 -1.83 -0.79
C GLY A 42 3.05 -1.68 -2.08
N ILE A 43 3.82 -0.60 -2.21
CA ILE A 43 4.67 -0.37 -3.39
C ILE A 43 5.73 -1.46 -3.53
N MET A 44 6.38 -1.87 -2.43
CA MET A 44 7.38 -2.94 -2.43
C MET A 44 6.79 -4.28 -2.90
N MET A 45 5.57 -4.61 -2.48
CA MET A 45 4.85 -5.79 -2.97
C MET A 45 4.46 -5.66 -4.45
N ALA A 46 4.08 -4.46 -4.90
CA ALA A 46 3.77 -4.18 -6.30
C ALA A 46 5.01 -4.43 -7.19
N VAL A 47 6.15 -3.87 -6.79
CA VAL A 47 7.44 -3.99 -7.48
C VAL A 47 7.92 -5.43 -7.51
N SER A 48 7.76 -6.17 -6.40
CA SER A 48 8.11 -7.59 -6.34
C SER A 48 7.30 -8.43 -7.33
N ARG A 49 6.07 -8.02 -7.65
CA ARG A 49 5.21 -8.69 -8.64
C ARG A 49 5.57 -8.34 -10.08
N THR A 50 6.10 -7.14 -10.33
CA THR A 50 6.50 -6.68 -11.67
C THR A 50 7.97 -6.91 -12.00
N ARG A 51 8.81 -7.27 -11.02
CA ARG A 51 10.20 -7.66 -11.26
C ARG A 51 10.22 -8.93 -12.11
N ALA A 52 10.60 -8.81 -13.37
CA ALA A 52 10.92 -9.96 -14.21
C ALA A 52 12.11 -10.71 -13.58
N LYS A 53 12.04 -12.04 -13.53
CA LYS A 53 13.19 -12.86 -13.13
C LYS A 53 14.23 -12.71 -14.24
N ASP A 54 15.44 -12.31 -13.86
CA ASP A 54 16.57 -12.26 -14.80
C ASP A 54 16.73 -13.65 -15.44
N PRO A 55 16.86 -13.72 -16.79
CA PRO A 55 17.02 -15.00 -17.46
C PRO A 55 18.31 -15.68 -16.97
N PRO A 56 18.30 -17.00 -16.73
CA PRO A 56 19.49 -17.71 -16.32
C PRO A 56 20.53 -17.65 -17.45
N ALA A 57 21.76 -17.25 -17.08
CA ALA A 57 22.92 -17.22 -17.97
C ALA A 57 23.40 -18.63 -18.36
#